data_AF-A0A3D3UU81-F1
#
_entry.id   AF-A0A3D3UU81-F1
#
_cell.length_a   1.000
_cell.length_b   1.000
_cell.length_c   1.000
_cell.angle_alpha   90.00
_cell.angle_beta   90.00
_cell.angle_gamma   90.00
#
_symmetry.space_group_name_H-M   'P 1'
#
loop_
_entity.id
_entity.type
_entity.pdbx_description
1 polymer ?
#
loop_
_entity_poly.entity_id
_entity_poly.type
_entity_poly.pdbx_seq_one_letter_code
_entity_poly.pdbx_strand_id
1 'polypeptide(L)'
;PIYETAHKRKTHPNYPLVILINSNSASASEIVAGALADVRYKRAVLVGTRTHGKGSVQGITGILGGGAQLKYTMAYYHLPSGQRVESKDAMEKLDRKDWGVAPHVEVELRSDELKKMIEVQRDNDVLVKANHEGNGDDFKKRTIEETLAADPQLAVGLLIVQSKLIQDETLAQAVN
;
A
#
# COMPACT_ATOMS: atom_id res chain seq x y z
N PRO A 1 -3.69 -9.00 -26.11
CA PRO A 1 -3.22 -8.68 -24.75
C PRO A 1 -1.86 -9.34 -24.48
N ILE A 2 -0.84 -8.56 -24.15
CA ILE A 2 0.46 -9.08 -23.69
C ILE A 2 0.29 -9.38 -22.20
N TYR A 3 0.29 -10.65 -21.84
CA TYR A 3 0.30 -11.09 -20.44
C TYR A 3 1.69 -11.61 -20.11
N GLU A 4 2.29 -11.08 -19.04
CA GLU A 4 3.47 -11.66 -18.43
C GLU A 4 3.02 -12.53 -17.26
N THR A 5 3.52 -13.76 -17.19
CA THR A 5 3.19 -14.71 -16.12
C THR A 5 4.37 -14.88 -15.19
N ALA A 6 4.13 -14.86 -13.88
CA ALA A 6 5.17 -15.12 -12.89
C ALA A 6 5.74 -16.55 -13.04
N HIS A 7 7.06 -16.68 -12.96
CA HIS A 7 7.76 -17.96 -13.02
C HIS A 7 8.29 -18.36 -11.63
N LYS A 8 8.11 -19.62 -11.22
CA LYS A 8 8.51 -20.15 -9.90
C LYS A 8 10.03 -20.12 -9.65
N ARG A 9 10.84 -20.10 -10.72
CA ARG A 9 12.30 -20.16 -10.60
C ARG A 9 12.83 -18.81 -10.12
N LYS A 10 13.69 -18.82 -9.08
CA LYS A 10 14.29 -17.62 -8.45
C LYS A 10 13.28 -16.68 -7.77
N THR A 11 12.13 -17.18 -7.33
CA THR A 11 11.22 -16.41 -6.46
C THR A 11 11.52 -16.69 -4.99
N HIS A 12 11.17 -15.73 -4.12
CA HIS A 12 11.19 -15.94 -2.69
C HIS A 12 10.24 -17.07 -2.24
N PRO A 13 10.50 -17.71 -1.09
CA PRO A 13 9.56 -18.64 -0.49
C PRO A 13 8.24 -17.95 -0.13
N ASN A 14 7.19 -18.74 0.09
CA ASN A 14 5.95 -18.21 0.65
C ASN A 14 6.20 -17.77 2.10
N TYR A 15 5.77 -16.56 2.41
CA TYR A 15 5.75 -15.98 3.76
C TYR A 15 4.53 -15.09 3.92
N PRO A 16 3.98 -14.94 5.14
CA PRO A 16 2.90 -14.00 5.40
C PRO A 16 3.26 -12.59 4.93
N LEU A 17 2.35 -11.95 4.19
CA LEU A 17 2.55 -10.61 3.65
C LEU A 17 1.42 -9.70 4.12
N VAL A 18 1.80 -8.58 4.72
CA VAL A 18 0.91 -7.47 5.05
C VAL A 18 1.35 -6.25 4.27
N ILE A 19 0.39 -5.51 3.73
CA ILE A 19 0.62 -4.24 3.04
C ILE A 19 -0.15 -3.16 3.78
N LEU A 20 0.55 -2.10 4.18
CA LEU A 20 -0.06 -0.92 4.76
C LEU A 20 -0.54 0.00 3.64
N ILE A 21 -1.78 0.45 3.70
CA ILE A 21 -2.40 1.36 2.75
C ILE A 21 -3.06 2.54 3.46
N ASN A 22 -3.19 3.65 2.75
CA ASN A 22 -3.87 4.84 3.24
C ASN A 22 -4.52 5.62 2.10
N SER A 23 -5.19 6.74 2.44
CA SER A 23 -5.84 7.64 1.46
C SER A 23 -4.89 8.28 0.43
N ASN A 24 -3.59 8.30 0.69
CA ASN A 24 -2.56 8.78 -0.25
C ASN A 24 -2.05 7.66 -1.18
N SER A 25 -2.39 6.40 -0.91
CA SER A 25 -2.09 5.28 -1.80
C SER A 25 -2.93 5.43 -3.07
N ALA A 26 -2.28 5.70 -4.19
CA ALA A 26 -2.93 6.00 -5.47
C ALA A 26 -2.20 5.33 -6.65
N SER A 27 -2.90 5.14 -7.78
CA SER A 27 -2.29 4.67 -9.04
C SER A 27 -1.65 3.28 -8.90
N ALA A 28 -0.41 3.10 -9.34
CA ALA A 28 0.29 1.81 -9.32
C ALA A 28 0.27 1.10 -7.95
N SER A 29 0.33 1.86 -6.84
CA SER A 29 0.27 1.28 -5.49
C SER A 29 -1.06 0.56 -5.21
N GLU A 30 -2.18 1.08 -5.73
CA GLU A 30 -3.51 0.46 -5.61
C GLU A 30 -3.58 -0.82 -6.42
N ILE A 31 -2.98 -0.83 -7.61
CA ILE A 31 -2.95 -2.02 -8.46
C ILE A 31 -2.15 -3.13 -7.79
N VAL A 32 -0.98 -2.80 -7.23
CA VAL A 32 -0.12 -3.77 -6.54
C VAL A 32 -0.81 -4.30 -5.28
N ALA A 33 -1.28 -3.42 -4.41
CA ALA A 33 -1.95 -3.81 -3.17
C ALA A 33 -3.23 -4.61 -3.46
N GLY A 34 -4.08 -4.09 -4.36
CA GLY A 34 -5.34 -4.71 -4.74
C GLY A 34 -5.15 -6.07 -5.40
N ALA A 35 -4.20 -6.22 -6.32
CA ALA A 35 -3.96 -7.51 -6.99
C ALA A 35 -3.40 -8.58 -6.03
N LEU A 36 -2.52 -8.20 -5.10
CA LEU A 36 -1.99 -9.14 -4.09
C LEU A 36 -3.05 -9.52 -3.05
N ALA A 37 -3.93 -8.59 -2.71
CA ALA A 37 -5.04 -8.78 -1.78
C ALA A 37 -6.25 -9.52 -2.38
N ASP A 38 -6.39 -9.48 -3.70
CA ASP A 38 -7.58 -9.90 -4.42
C ASP A 38 -8.05 -11.30 -3.99
N VAL A 39 -9.36 -11.49 -3.89
CA VAL A 39 -9.99 -12.76 -3.49
C VAL A 39 -9.56 -13.96 -4.34
N ARG A 40 -9.08 -13.72 -5.57
CA ARG A 40 -8.52 -14.74 -6.46
C ARG A 40 -7.16 -15.28 -6.01
N TYR A 41 -6.35 -14.47 -5.34
CA TYR A 41 -4.98 -14.82 -4.94
C TYR A 41 -4.77 -14.85 -3.43
N LYS A 42 -5.42 -13.96 -2.67
CA LYS A 42 -5.35 -13.85 -1.20
C LYS A 42 -3.90 -13.85 -0.68
N ARG A 43 -2.98 -13.23 -1.43
CA ARG A 43 -1.54 -13.27 -1.15
C ARG A 43 -1.16 -12.33 -0.01
N ALA A 44 -1.82 -11.20 0.11
CA ALA A 44 -1.55 -10.19 1.13
C ALA A 44 -2.79 -9.82 1.94
N VAL A 45 -2.59 -9.46 3.21
CA VAL A 45 -3.59 -8.76 4.02
C VAL A 45 -3.32 -7.25 3.93
N LEU A 46 -4.38 -6.46 3.81
CA LEU A 46 -4.29 -5.01 3.71
C LEU A 46 -4.72 -4.40 5.03
N VAL A 47 -3.90 -3.48 5.56
CA VAL A 47 -4.13 -2.82 6.84
C VAL A 47 -4.05 -1.31 6.64
N GLY A 48 -4.90 -0.56 7.34
CA GLY A 48 -4.86 0.90 7.35
C GLY A 48 -6.17 1.50 6.89
N THR A 49 -6.13 2.45 5.94
CA THR A 49 -7.33 3.12 5.43
C THR A 49 -7.46 2.96 3.92
N ARG A 50 -8.69 3.12 3.42
CA ARG A 50 -9.00 2.96 2.00
C ARG A 50 -8.16 3.88 1.12
N THR A 51 -7.75 3.35 -0.03
CA THR A 51 -6.92 4.06 -1.02
C THR A 51 -7.68 5.16 -1.77
N HIS A 52 -6.97 5.96 -2.56
CA HIS A 52 -7.53 7.13 -3.24
C HIS A 52 -8.60 6.83 -4.30
N GLY A 53 -8.47 5.73 -5.05
CA GLY A 53 -9.34 5.40 -6.19
C GLY A 53 -8.86 5.94 -7.53
N LYS A 54 -7.55 6.08 -7.76
CA LYS A 54 -7.01 6.54 -9.05
C LYS A 54 -6.65 5.34 -9.94
N GLY A 55 -7.66 4.72 -10.56
CA GLY A 55 -7.45 3.61 -11.49
C GLY A 55 -7.41 3.97 -12.98
N SER A 56 -7.37 5.26 -13.35
CA SER A 56 -7.32 5.68 -14.76
C SER A 56 -5.89 5.76 -15.30
N VAL A 57 -5.68 5.30 -16.54
CA VAL A 57 -4.46 5.53 -17.32
C VAL A 57 -4.64 6.76 -18.19
N GLN A 58 -3.74 7.74 -18.07
CA GLN A 58 -3.80 8.97 -18.84
C GLN A 58 -2.71 8.99 -19.92
N GLY A 59 -3.10 9.35 -21.14
CA GLY A 59 -2.21 9.63 -22.26
C GLY A 59 -2.13 11.12 -22.54
N ILE A 60 -1.02 11.53 -23.16
CA ILE A 60 -0.82 12.89 -23.65
C ILE A 60 -0.47 12.78 -25.14
N THR A 61 -1.20 13.49 -25.99
CA THR A 61 -0.90 13.59 -27.43
C THR A 61 -0.74 15.05 -27.84
N GLY A 62 0.17 15.34 -28.77
CA GLY A 62 0.32 16.68 -29.34
C GLY A 62 -0.87 17.01 -30.26
N ILE A 63 -1.28 18.28 -30.27
CA ILE A 63 -2.20 18.83 -31.26
C ILE A 63 -1.37 19.61 -32.29
N LEU A 64 -1.68 19.42 -33.58
CA LEU A 64 -1.00 20.13 -34.66
C LEU A 64 -1.17 21.65 -34.53
N GLY A 65 -0.08 22.39 -34.74
CA GLY A 65 -0.14 23.83 -35.01
C GLY A 65 0.13 24.81 -33.87
N GLY A 66 0.67 24.40 -32.70
CA GLY A 66 1.01 25.41 -31.68
C GLY A 66 1.55 24.96 -30.33
N GLY A 67 2.11 23.75 -30.21
CA GLY A 67 2.67 23.25 -28.94
C GLY A 67 1.65 22.84 -27.89
N ALA A 68 0.35 22.89 -28.20
CA ALA A 68 -0.72 22.39 -27.34
C ALA A 68 -0.70 20.86 -27.23
N GLN A 69 -1.10 20.35 -26.06
CA GLN A 69 -1.18 18.91 -25.77
C GLN A 69 -2.57 18.56 -25.24
N LEU A 70 -3.14 17.46 -25.72
CA LEU A 70 -4.37 16.87 -25.20
C LEU A 70 -4.02 15.79 -24.19
N LYS A 71 -4.47 15.97 -22.95
CA LYS A 71 -4.42 14.94 -21.91
C LYS A 71 -5.79 14.27 -21.79
N TYR A 72 -5.83 12.95 -21.88
CA TYR A 72 -7.09 12.19 -21.88
C TYR A 72 -6.92 10.83 -21.20
N THR A 73 -8.01 10.29 -20.67
CA THR A 73 -8.03 8.94 -20.11
C THR A 73 -8.14 7.92 -21.22
N MET A 74 -7.20 6.96 -21.26
CA MET A 74 -7.12 5.94 -22.29
C MET A 74 -7.63 4.57 -21.82
N ALA A 75 -7.49 4.27 -20.53
CA ALA A 75 -7.87 2.99 -19.96
C ALA A 75 -8.20 3.10 -18.47
N TYR A 76 -8.78 2.03 -17.94
CA TYR A 76 -9.07 1.85 -16.52
C TYR A 76 -8.51 0.51 -16.04
N TYR A 77 -7.98 0.51 -14.83
CA TYR A 77 -7.50 -0.70 -14.17
C TYR A 77 -8.64 -1.47 -13.52
N HIS A 78 -8.57 -2.78 -13.66
CA HIS A 78 -9.43 -3.74 -12.96
C HIS A 78 -8.56 -4.66 -12.12
N LEU A 79 -8.99 -4.95 -10.90
CA LEU A 79 -8.41 -6.00 -10.08
C LEU A 79 -8.68 -7.38 -10.71
N PRO A 80 -7.92 -8.43 -10.34
CA PRO A 80 -8.11 -9.79 -10.86
C PRO A 80 -9.53 -10.35 -10.70
N SER A 81 -10.27 -9.91 -9.69
CA SER A 81 -11.69 -10.20 -9.45
C SER A 81 -12.66 -9.47 -10.39
N GLY A 82 -12.17 -8.53 -11.20
CA GLY A 82 -12.97 -7.68 -12.08
C GLY A 82 -13.39 -6.35 -11.45
N GLN A 83 -13.11 -6.10 -10.17
CA GLN A 83 -13.42 -4.82 -9.53
C GLN A 83 -12.69 -3.68 -10.25
N ARG A 84 -13.43 -2.63 -10.64
CA ARG A 84 -12.84 -1.40 -11.19
C ARG A 84 -12.29 -0.53 -10.06
N VAL A 85 -11.02 -0.15 -10.15
CA VAL A 85 -10.42 0.80 -9.22
C VAL A 85 -10.80 2.21 -9.68
N GLU A 86 -11.59 2.93 -8.90
CA GLU A 86 -12.10 4.25 -9.28
C GLU A 86 -12.43 5.09 -8.04
N SER A 87 -12.60 6.40 -8.24
CA SER A 87 -12.92 7.35 -7.19
C SER A 87 -14.27 7.07 -6.53
N LYS A 88 -14.40 7.53 -5.29
CA LYS A 88 -15.64 7.48 -4.51
C LYS A 88 -16.81 8.08 -5.29
N ASP A 89 -16.66 9.31 -5.78
CA ASP A 89 -17.72 10.03 -6.49
C ASP A 89 -18.22 9.28 -7.73
N ALA A 90 -17.32 8.61 -8.47
CA ALA A 90 -17.70 7.86 -9.66
C ALA A 90 -18.44 6.57 -9.31
N MET A 91 -18.07 5.90 -8.21
CA MET A 91 -18.76 4.69 -7.76
C MET A 91 -20.10 5.01 -7.10
N GLU A 92 -20.21 6.11 -6.35
CA GLU A 92 -21.48 6.55 -5.75
C GLU A 92 -22.53 6.87 -6.83
N LYS A 93 -22.13 7.45 -7.97
CA LYS A 93 -23.02 7.64 -9.13
C LYS A 93 -23.58 6.33 -9.70
N LEU A 94 -22.92 5.21 -9.45
CA LEU A 94 -23.32 3.86 -9.87
C LEU A 94 -23.98 3.07 -8.72
N ASP A 95 -24.30 3.73 -7.59
CA ASP A 95 -24.79 3.10 -6.35
C ASP A 95 -23.85 1.98 -5.84
N ARG A 96 -22.55 2.17 -6.05
CA ARG A 96 -21.49 1.24 -5.66
C ARG A 96 -20.63 1.81 -4.54
N LYS A 97 -20.22 0.93 -3.62
CA LYS A 97 -19.38 1.28 -2.45
C LYS A 97 -17.95 0.75 -2.53
N ASP A 98 -17.62 0.02 -3.60
CA ASP A 98 -16.33 -0.62 -3.83
C ASP A 98 -15.36 0.28 -4.62
N TRP A 99 -15.23 1.53 -4.18
CA TRP A 99 -14.26 2.50 -4.71
C TRP A 99 -12.86 2.25 -4.13
N GLY A 100 -11.83 2.64 -4.88
CA GLY A 100 -10.43 2.37 -4.53
C GLY A 100 -10.20 0.90 -4.15
N VAL A 101 -9.31 0.68 -3.20
CA VAL A 101 -8.98 -0.61 -2.62
C VAL A 101 -9.23 -0.52 -1.11
N ALA A 102 -10.12 -1.39 -0.62
CA ALA A 102 -10.46 -1.45 0.79
C ALA A 102 -9.37 -2.16 1.60
N PRO A 103 -9.10 -1.73 2.85
CA PRO A 103 -8.32 -2.54 3.77
C PRO A 103 -9.13 -3.78 4.18
N HIS A 104 -8.42 -4.85 4.53
CA HIS A 104 -9.03 -5.99 5.22
C HIS A 104 -9.20 -5.71 6.70
N VAL A 105 -8.26 -4.95 7.29
CA VAL A 105 -8.30 -4.49 8.67
C VAL A 105 -8.17 -2.97 8.66
N GLU A 106 -9.27 -2.30 8.98
CA GLU A 106 -9.31 -0.85 9.03
C GLU A 106 -8.70 -0.35 10.34
N VAL A 107 -7.73 0.56 10.23
CA VAL A 107 -7.05 1.20 11.34
C VAL A 107 -6.92 2.68 11.02
N GLU A 108 -7.87 3.47 11.51
CA GLU A 108 -7.83 4.92 11.39
C GLU A 108 -6.90 5.52 12.45
N LEU A 109 -6.09 6.49 12.03
CA LEU A 109 -5.21 7.23 12.94
C LEU A 109 -5.87 8.54 13.33
N ARG A 110 -5.87 8.84 14.63
CA ARG A 110 -6.22 10.19 15.09
C ARG A 110 -5.15 11.21 14.66
N SER A 111 -5.49 12.49 14.67
CA SER A 111 -4.57 13.56 14.26
C SER A 111 -3.27 13.60 15.08
N ASP A 112 -3.35 13.32 16.38
CA ASP A 112 -2.19 13.22 17.29
C ASP A 112 -1.31 12.01 16.96
N GLU A 113 -1.93 10.86 16.68
CA GLU A 113 -1.24 9.63 16.29
C GLU A 113 -0.56 9.79 14.94
N LEU A 114 -1.25 10.35 13.95
CA LEU A 114 -0.70 10.63 12.63
C LEU A 114 0.53 11.54 12.72
N LYS A 115 0.45 12.60 13.53
CA LYS A 115 1.58 13.51 13.74
C LYS A 115 2.77 12.78 14.38
N LYS A 116 2.52 12.01 15.44
CA LYS A 116 3.57 11.25 16.14
C LYS A 116 4.20 10.19 15.23
N MET A 117 3.39 9.48 14.46
CA MET A 117 3.84 8.51 13.46
C MET A 117 4.76 9.16 12.44
N ILE A 118 4.37 10.30 11.86
CA ILE A 118 5.18 11.03 10.87
C ILE A 118 6.51 11.51 11.49
N GLU A 119 6.48 12.02 12.73
CA GLU A 119 7.70 12.42 13.44
C GLU A 119 8.66 11.24 13.63
N VAL A 120 8.16 10.09 14.07
CA VAL A 120 8.96 8.88 14.28
C VAL A 120 9.48 8.30 12.95
N GLN A 121 8.66 8.25 11.91
CA GLN A 121 9.10 7.82 10.58
C GLN A 121 10.19 8.73 10.03
N ARG A 122 10.02 10.05 10.15
CA ARG A 122 11.04 11.03 9.72
C ARG A 122 12.35 10.85 10.49
N ASP A 123 12.29 10.65 11.79
CA ASP A 123 13.48 10.41 12.63
C ASP A 123 14.22 9.12 12.18
N ASN A 124 13.47 8.08 11.78
CA ASN A 124 14.01 6.80 11.36
C ASN A 124 14.53 6.77 9.89
N ASP A 125 13.95 7.59 9.00
CA ASP A 125 14.29 7.63 7.56
C ASP A 125 15.54 8.46 7.24
N VAL A 126 16.05 9.26 8.19
CA VAL A 126 17.27 10.04 8.00
C VAL A 126 18.48 9.11 8.00
N LEU A 127 18.98 8.78 6.80
CA LEU A 127 20.13 7.89 6.63
C LEU A 127 21.48 8.62 6.62
N VAL A 128 21.57 9.83 6.03
CA VAL A 128 22.80 10.66 5.95
C VAL A 128 22.39 12.14 5.81
N LYS A 129 23.07 13.08 6.50
CA LYS A 129 22.99 14.52 6.17
C LYS A 129 24.04 14.86 5.11
N ALA A 130 23.65 15.50 4.03
CA ALA A 130 24.59 16.19 3.14
C ALA A 130 25.18 17.39 3.92
N ASN A 131 26.35 17.19 4.53
CA ASN A 131 27.21 18.10 5.31
C ASN A 131 26.78 19.57 5.48
N HIS A 132 26.97 20.12 6.69
CA HIS A 132 27.75 21.35 6.93
C HIS A 132 28.08 21.45 8.43
N GLU A 133 29.25 22.01 8.72
CA GLU A 133 29.88 22.21 10.03
C GLU A 133 28.93 22.70 11.13
N GLY A 134 29.01 22.09 12.32
CA GLY A 134 28.43 22.64 13.56
C GLY A 134 27.57 21.64 14.35
N ASN A 135 28.02 21.34 15.56
CA ASN A 135 27.35 20.63 16.67
C ASN A 135 26.44 19.45 16.32
N GLY A 136 26.98 18.24 16.53
CA GLY A 136 26.24 16.99 16.47
C GLY A 136 25.18 16.92 17.57
N ASP A 137 23.94 17.23 17.22
CA ASP A 137 22.80 16.55 17.84
C ASP A 137 22.85 15.09 17.37
N ASP A 138 22.97 14.17 18.33
CA ASP A 138 22.98 12.72 18.08
C ASP A 138 21.77 12.29 17.25
N PHE A 139 21.99 11.35 16.33
CA PHE A 139 20.93 10.73 15.54
C PHE A 139 19.87 10.15 16.48
N LYS A 140 18.67 10.72 16.49
CA LYS A 140 17.57 10.20 17.31
C LYS A 140 16.84 9.08 16.58
N LYS A 141 17.52 7.96 16.35
CA LYS A 141 16.86 6.74 15.85
C LYS A 141 15.97 6.18 16.94
N ARG A 142 14.69 5.98 16.63
CA ARG A 142 13.71 5.49 17.61
C ARG A 142 13.84 3.98 17.80
N THR A 143 13.54 3.51 19.00
CA THR A 143 13.53 2.07 19.25
C THR A 143 12.36 1.39 18.53
N ILE A 144 12.39 0.05 18.46
CA ILE A 144 11.29 -0.73 17.88
C ILE A 144 10.01 -0.49 18.68
N GLU A 145 10.10 -0.46 20.01
CA GLU A 145 8.98 -0.23 20.91
C GLU A 145 8.38 1.17 20.73
N GLU A 146 9.24 2.19 20.61
CA GLU A 146 8.80 3.56 20.31
C GLU A 146 8.11 3.66 18.96
N THR A 147 8.62 2.94 17.95
CA THR A 147 8.07 2.91 16.60
C THR A 147 6.69 2.25 16.59
N LEU A 148 6.57 1.07 17.20
CA LEU A 148 5.29 0.35 17.30
C LEU A 148 4.26 1.11 18.15
N ALA A 149 4.69 1.82 19.18
CA ALA A 149 3.81 2.66 19.99
C ALA A 149 3.38 3.96 19.30
N ALA A 150 4.11 4.40 18.27
CA ALA A 150 3.78 5.59 17.48
C ALA A 150 3.00 5.25 16.20
N ASP A 151 3.08 4.02 15.71
CA ASP A 151 2.44 3.55 14.48
C ASP A 151 1.51 2.34 14.75
N PRO A 152 0.23 2.61 15.13
CA PRO A 152 -0.76 1.56 15.33
C PRO A 152 -0.99 0.68 14.08
N GLN A 153 -0.86 1.23 12.88
CA GLN A 153 -1.05 0.47 11.63
C GLN A 153 0.07 -0.57 11.46
N LEU A 154 1.31 -0.17 11.72
CA LEU A 154 2.46 -1.08 11.73
C LEU A 154 2.36 -2.13 12.84
N ALA A 155 1.93 -1.74 14.05
CA ALA A 155 1.75 -2.68 15.16
C ALA A 155 0.71 -3.76 14.84
N VAL A 156 -0.44 -3.36 14.27
CA VAL A 156 -1.47 -4.31 13.81
C VAL A 156 -0.93 -5.19 12.67
N GLY A 157 -0.18 -4.61 11.73
CA GLY A 157 0.43 -5.37 10.65
C GLY A 157 1.40 -6.44 11.16
N LEU A 158 2.25 -6.10 12.13
CA LEU A 158 3.16 -7.03 12.78
C LEU A 158 2.41 -8.16 13.49
N LEU A 159 1.35 -7.83 14.24
CA LEU A 159 0.51 -8.82 14.91
C LEU A 159 -0.10 -9.82 13.92
N ILE A 160 -0.58 -9.35 12.76
CA ILE A 160 -1.15 -10.22 11.71
C ILE A 160 -0.07 -11.15 11.14
N VAL A 161 1.14 -10.64 10.88
CA VAL A 161 2.26 -11.47 10.39
C VAL A 161 2.61 -12.55 11.42
N GLN A 162 2.78 -12.18 12.70
CA GLN A 162 3.10 -13.13 13.77
C GLN A 162 2.01 -14.19 13.92
N SER A 163 0.73 -13.77 13.90
CA SER A 163 -0.40 -14.70 13.98
C SER A 163 -0.40 -15.71 12.83
N LYS A 164 -0.11 -15.27 11.60
CA LYS A 164 -0.03 -16.16 10.43
C LYS A 164 1.17 -17.12 10.51
N LEU A 165 2.32 -16.66 10.99
CA LEU A 165 3.49 -17.53 11.18
C LEU A 165 3.19 -18.65 12.18
N ILE A 166 2.55 -18.33 13.31
CA ILE A 166 2.14 -19.33 14.31
C ILE A 166 1.11 -20.30 13.72
N GLN A 167 0.15 -19.81 12.93
CA GLN A 167 -0.80 -20.68 12.22
C GLN A 167 -0.09 -21.64 11.26
N ASP A 168 0.87 -21.16 10.48
CA ASP A 168 1.62 -21.99 9.53
C ASP A 168 2.47 -23.05 10.26
N GLU A 169 3.11 -22.69 11.37
CA GLU A 169 3.88 -23.62 12.22
C GLU A 169 2.99 -24.69 12.86
N THR A 170 1.84 -24.30 13.42
CA THR A 170 0.89 -25.23 14.05
C THR A 170 0.27 -26.19 13.04
N LEU A 171 -0.07 -25.71 11.83
CA LEU A 171 -0.53 -26.55 10.72
C LEU A 171 0.55 -27.54 10.28
N ALA A 172 1.81 -27.09 10.17
CA ALA A 172 2.92 -27.98 9.83
C ALA A 172 3.16 -29.06 10.88
N GLN A 173 2.95 -28.77 12.17
CA GLN A 173 3.03 -29.75 13.25
C GLN A 173 1.84 -30.73 13.27
N ALA A 174 0.64 -30.30 12.91
CA ALA A 174 -0.56 -31.15 12.92
C ALA A 174 -0.63 -32.16 11.75
N VAL A 175 0.16 -31.94 10.70
CA VAL A 175 0.21 -32.78 9.49
C VAL A 175 1.36 -33.80 9.53
N ASN A 176 2.27 -33.67 10.50
CA ASN A 176 3.35 -34.63 10.77
C ASN A 176 2.97 -35.59 11.90
#